data_AF-A0ABD3UN54-F1
#
_entry.id   AF-A0ABD3UN54-F1
#
_cell.length_a   1.000
_cell.length_b   1.000
_cell.length_c   1.000
_cell.angle_alpha   90.00
_cell.angle_beta   90.00
_cell.angle_gamma   90.00
#
_symmetry.space_group_name_H-M   'P 1'
#
loop_
_entity.id
_entity.type
_entity.pdbx_description
1 polymer ?
#
loop_
_entity_poly.entity_id
_entity_poly.type
_entity_poly.pdbx_seq_one_letter_code
_entity_poly.pdbx_strand_id
1 'polypeptide(L)'
;MIAIDEAQFFEYLFDLCTKAADHDGKTVIVAGLDGDYLKRSFGSVLDIIPIADTVTKLSARCGENAVLTLRKTDETRTEVIAGAEVYMPVCHMHYISGQMVKDATKAVLESNDAHFSQFYRVFPFTWGNCWF
;
A
#
# COMPACT_ATOMS: atom_id res chain seq x y z
N MET A 1 -16.69 -17.30 -16.52
CA MET A 1 -16.17 -16.02 -16.01
C MET A 1 -15.33 -16.30 -14.78
N ILE A 2 -14.17 -15.65 -14.64
CA ILE A 2 -13.29 -15.71 -13.47
C ILE A 2 -13.12 -14.27 -12.97
N ALA A 3 -13.31 -14.04 -11.68
CA ALA A 3 -13.06 -12.76 -11.03
C ALA A 3 -11.94 -12.92 -10.01
N ILE A 4 -10.92 -12.07 -10.11
CA ILE A 4 -9.76 -12.03 -9.22
C ILE A 4 -9.81 -10.69 -8.50
N ASP A 5 -9.86 -10.74 -7.18
CA ASP A 5 -9.77 -9.57 -6.32
C ASP A 5 -8.43 -9.56 -5.59
N GLU A 6 -7.96 -8.38 -5.21
CA GLU A 6 -6.66 -8.17 -4.58
C GLU A 6 -5.49 -8.80 -5.38
N ALA A 7 -5.55 -8.64 -6.70
CA ALA A 7 -4.67 -9.31 -7.66
C ALA A 7 -3.16 -9.01 -7.46
N GLN A 8 -2.82 -7.93 -6.75
CA GLN A 8 -1.44 -7.60 -6.39
C GLN A 8 -0.74 -8.65 -5.53
N PHE A 9 -1.49 -9.55 -4.87
CA PHE A 9 -0.93 -10.65 -4.08
C PHE A 9 -0.72 -11.94 -4.89
N PHE A 10 -1.01 -11.94 -6.19
CA PHE A 10 -0.85 -13.12 -7.05
C PHE A 10 0.46 -13.04 -7.83
N GLU A 11 1.39 -13.96 -7.56
CA GLU A 11 2.73 -14.00 -8.17
C GLU A 11 2.72 -14.40 -9.66
N TYR A 12 1.73 -15.18 -10.10
CA TYR A 12 1.63 -15.72 -11.48
C TYR A 12 0.39 -15.21 -12.21
N LEU A 13 0.02 -13.95 -11.99
CA LEU A 13 -1.21 -13.37 -12.52
C LEU A 13 -1.27 -13.40 -14.05
N PHE A 14 -0.15 -13.14 -14.72
CA PHE A 14 -0.06 -13.18 -16.18
C PHE A 14 -0.43 -14.55 -16.74
N ASP A 15 0.28 -15.60 -16.32
CA ASP A 15 0.05 -16.97 -16.79
C ASP A 15 -1.37 -17.45 -16.49
N LEU A 16 -1.93 -17.06 -15.33
CA LEU A 16 -3.30 -17.36 -14.97
C LEU A 16 -4.30 -16.71 -15.93
N CYS A 17 -4.13 -15.42 -16.22
CA CYS A 17 -5.01 -14.67 -17.11
C CYS A 17 -4.92 -15.20 -18.55
N THR A 18 -3.72 -15.40 -19.07
CA THR A 18 -3.48 -15.96 -20.41
C THR A 18 -4.09 -17.36 -20.53
N LYS A 19 -3.89 -18.24 -19.54
CA LYS A 19 -4.50 -19.57 -19.56
C LYS A 19 -6.03 -19.50 -19.56
N ALA A 20 -6.61 -18.68 -18.70
CA ALA A 20 -8.05 -18.55 -18.58
C ALA A 20 -8.70 -17.94 -19.83
N ALA A 21 -8.10 -16.91 -20.40
CA ALA A 21 -8.62 -16.22 -21.58
C ALA A 21 -8.38 -17.04 -22.87
N ASP A 22 -7.13 -17.42 -23.14
CA ASP A 22 -6.73 -17.96 -24.45
C ASP A 22 -7.02 -19.45 -24.58
N HIS A 23 -6.82 -20.23 -23.52
CA HIS A 23 -6.98 -21.69 -23.57
C HIS A 23 -8.38 -22.14 -23.12
N ASP A 24 -8.92 -21.53 -22.07
CA ASP A 24 -10.23 -21.90 -21.53
C ASP A 24 -11.40 -21.09 -22.13
N GLY A 25 -11.12 -20.01 -22.88
CA GLY A 25 -12.14 -19.14 -23.48
C GLY A 25 -13.00 -18.39 -22.44
N LYS A 26 -12.46 -18.09 -21.26
CA LYS A 26 -13.19 -17.44 -20.16
C LYS A 26 -12.92 -15.95 -20.14
N THR A 27 -13.97 -15.16 -19.90
CA THR A 27 -13.83 -13.77 -19.48
C THR A 27 -13.20 -13.70 -18.10
N VAL A 28 -12.11 -12.94 -17.97
CA VAL A 28 -11.39 -12.69 -16.71
C VAL A 28 -11.58 -11.22 -16.31
N ILE A 29 -11.99 -10.99 -15.07
CA ILE A 29 -12.09 -9.66 -14.47
C ILE A 29 -11.08 -9.60 -13.34
N VAL A 30 -10.18 -8.62 -13.37
CA VAL A 30 -9.11 -8.46 -12.39
C VAL A 30 -9.26 -7.12 -11.69
N ALA A 31 -9.32 -7.15 -10.36
CA ALA A 31 -9.26 -6.00 -9.48
C ALA A 31 -8.02 -6.10 -8.60
N GLY A 32 -7.31 -5.00 -8.44
CA GLY A 32 -6.10 -4.93 -7.63
C GLY A 32 -5.48 -3.55 -7.63
N LEU A 33 -4.49 -3.37 -6.76
CA LEU A 33 -3.73 -2.13 -6.66
C LEU A 33 -2.61 -2.12 -7.71
N ASP A 34 -2.53 -1.03 -8.48
CA ASP A 34 -1.47 -0.85 -9.48
C ASP A 34 -0.15 -0.37 -8.87
N GLY A 35 -0.21 0.26 -7.69
CA GLY A 35 0.97 0.69 -6.96
C GLY A 35 0.88 0.59 -5.44
N ASP A 36 2.03 0.47 -4.80
CA ASP A 36 2.19 0.45 -3.35
C ASP A 36 2.19 1.88 -2.75
N TYR A 37 2.32 1.96 -1.43
CA TYR A 37 2.39 3.23 -0.71
C TYR A 37 3.63 4.08 -1.05
N LEU A 38 4.60 3.53 -1.79
CA LEU A 38 5.81 4.20 -2.28
C LEU A 38 5.70 4.58 -3.76
N LYS A 39 4.53 4.37 -4.39
CA LYS A 39 4.26 4.59 -5.83
C LYS A 39 5.07 3.66 -6.75
N ARG A 40 5.47 2.50 -6.26
CA ARG A 40 6.10 1.44 -7.05
C ARG A 40 5.04 0.45 -7.49
N SER A 41 5.30 -0.28 -8.56
CA SER A 41 4.42 -1.37 -9.01
C SER A 41 4.13 -2.35 -7.87
N PHE A 42 2.86 -2.71 -7.67
CA PHE A 42 2.47 -3.70 -6.66
C PHE A 42 2.17 -5.04 -7.33
N GLY A 43 3.05 -6.01 -7.09
CA GLY A 43 2.93 -7.36 -7.65
C GLY A 43 2.96 -7.33 -9.17
N SER A 44 2.19 -8.25 -9.79
CA SER A 44 2.13 -8.43 -11.24
C SER A 44 0.89 -7.82 -11.90
N VAL A 45 0.19 -6.90 -11.23
CA VAL A 45 -1.02 -6.24 -11.78
C VAL A 45 -0.71 -5.46 -13.05
N LEU A 46 0.45 -4.82 -13.13
CA LEU A 46 0.85 -4.07 -14.33
C LEU A 46 1.23 -4.98 -15.50
N ASP A 47 1.65 -6.22 -15.23
CA ASP A 47 2.13 -7.17 -16.25
C ASP A 47 1.01 -7.64 -17.17
N ILE A 48 -0.24 -7.61 -16.70
CA ILE A 48 -1.43 -8.02 -17.49
C ILE A 48 -2.00 -6.90 -18.35
N ILE A 49 -1.55 -5.64 -18.20
CA ILE A 49 -2.06 -4.50 -18.99
C ILE A 49 -1.92 -4.73 -20.50
N PRO A 50 -0.80 -5.25 -21.04
CA PRO A 50 -0.64 -5.45 -22.48
C PRO A 50 -1.61 -6.47 -23.10
N ILE A 51 -2.15 -7.40 -22.30
CA ILE A 51 -3.08 -8.44 -22.75
C ILE A 51 -4.53 -8.12 -22.38
N ALA A 52 -4.79 -7.04 -21.64
CA ALA A 52 -6.12 -6.67 -21.19
C ALA A 52 -6.90 -5.95 -22.29
N ASP A 53 -8.12 -6.41 -22.57
CA ASP A 53 -9.03 -5.74 -23.52
C ASP A 53 -9.47 -4.34 -23.04
N THR A 54 -9.56 -4.15 -21.72
CA THR A 54 -9.97 -2.88 -21.10
C THR A 54 -9.30 -2.71 -19.77
N VAL A 55 -8.77 -1.50 -19.52
CA VAL A 55 -8.16 -1.12 -18.25
C VAL A 55 -8.85 0.12 -17.72
N THR A 56 -9.37 0.05 -16.50
CA THR A 56 -9.99 1.19 -15.81
C THR A 56 -9.22 1.49 -14.53
N LYS A 57 -8.59 2.66 -14.47
CA LYS A 57 -7.97 3.14 -13.22
C LYS A 57 -8.98 3.95 -12.42
N LEU A 58 -9.34 3.41 -11.26
CA LEU A 58 -10.27 4.07 -10.34
C LEU A 58 -9.56 5.14 -9.51
N SER A 59 -10.33 6.09 -9.00
CA SER A 59 -9.85 7.12 -8.07
C SER A 59 -10.78 7.23 -6.88
N ALA A 60 -10.18 7.40 -5.70
CA ALA A 60 -10.87 7.76 -4.47
C ALA A 60 -10.95 9.29 -4.34
N ARG A 61 -11.35 9.81 -3.16
CA ARG A 61 -11.42 11.26 -2.92
C ARG A 61 -10.70 11.67 -1.65
N CYS A 62 -9.93 12.76 -1.73
CA CYS A 62 -9.33 13.46 -0.58
C CYS A 62 -9.71 14.96 -0.58
N GLY A 63 -10.90 15.28 -1.12
CA GLY A 63 -11.31 16.60 -1.59
C GLY A 63 -11.35 16.62 -3.13
N GLU A 64 -10.19 16.34 -3.74
CA GLU A 64 -9.98 16.11 -5.16
C GLU A 64 -9.83 14.61 -5.49
N ASN A 65 -9.66 14.27 -6.78
CA ASN A 65 -9.36 12.90 -7.22
C ASN A 65 -8.06 12.39 -6.56
N ALA A 66 -8.17 11.28 -5.85
CA ALA A 66 -7.08 10.62 -5.13
C ALA A 66 -6.73 9.31 -5.83
N VAL A 67 -5.50 9.22 -6.34
CA VAL A 67 -5.00 8.07 -7.10
C VAL A 67 -3.81 7.40 -6.43
N LEU A 68 -3.37 7.93 -5.29
CA LEU A 68 -2.23 7.43 -4.53
C LEU A 68 -2.68 7.03 -3.13
N THR A 69 -1.93 6.11 -2.53
CA THR A 69 -2.13 5.68 -1.16
C THR A 69 -0.99 6.20 -0.30
N LEU A 70 -1.30 6.99 0.73
CA LEU A 70 -0.33 7.44 1.72
C LEU A 70 -0.43 6.54 2.96
N ARG A 71 0.70 6.01 3.42
CA ARG A 71 0.80 5.29 4.70
C ARG A 71 1.00 6.27 5.84
N LYS A 72 0.13 6.21 6.86
CA LYS A 72 0.16 7.07 8.04
C LYS A 72 1.22 6.65 9.07
N THR A 73 1.54 5.37 9.11
CA THR A 73 2.45 4.79 10.10
C THR A 73 3.88 4.64 9.58
N ASP A 74 4.82 4.33 10.47
CA ASP A 74 6.26 4.20 10.16
C ASP A 74 6.71 2.77 9.87
N GLU A 75 5.81 1.77 9.94
CA GLU A 75 6.18 0.42 9.51
C GLU A 75 6.57 0.41 8.04
N THR A 76 7.63 -0.33 7.73
CA THR A 76 8.26 -0.36 6.40
C THR A 76 7.87 -1.59 5.58
N ARG A 77 7.13 -2.54 6.15
CA ARG A 77 6.68 -3.74 5.41
C ARG A 77 5.69 -3.35 4.33
N THR A 78 5.90 -3.76 3.09
CA THR A 78 4.97 -3.46 1.99
C THR A 78 3.61 -4.13 2.21
N GLU A 79 3.62 -5.36 2.71
CA GLU A 79 2.44 -6.14 3.02
C GLU A 79 2.04 -5.91 4.49
N VAL A 80 1.17 -4.93 4.70
CA VAL A 80 0.42 -4.81 5.95
C VAL A 80 -1.04 -4.88 5.56
N ILE A 81 -1.70 -5.99 5.92
CA ILE A 81 -3.16 -6.09 5.86
C ILE A 81 -3.69 -5.13 6.91
N ALA A 82 -4.04 -3.94 6.46
CA ALA A 82 -4.56 -2.88 7.30
C ALA A 82 -5.48 -2.00 6.46
N GLY A 83 -6.50 -1.46 7.10
CA GLY A 83 -7.51 -0.63 6.48
C GLY A 83 -7.18 0.86 6.59
N ALA A 84 -8.24 1.63 6.83
CA ALA A 84 -8.21 3.08 6.91
C ALA A 84 -7.40 3.61 8.11
N GLU A 85 -7.03 2.76 9.07
CA GLU A 85 -6.21 3.09 10.23
C GLU A 85 -4.72 3.25 9.85
N VAL A 86 -4.23 2.53 8.84
CA VAL A 86 -2.84 2.63 8.35
C VAL A 86 -2.74 3.43 7.06
N TYR A 87 -3.73 3.35 6.18
CA TYR A 87 -3.67 3.95 4.84
C TYR A 87 -4.71 5.05 4.63
N MET A 88 -4.38 6.01 3.77
CA MET A 88 -5.32 7.03 3.31
C MET A 88 -5.17 7.32 1.81
N PRO A 89 -6.27 7.46 1.06
CA PRO A 89 -6.22 7.89 -0.33
C PRO A 89 -5.87 9.39 -0.41
N VAL A 90 -4.94 9.75 -1.29
CA VAL A 90 -4.48 11.13 -1.49
C VAL A 90 -4.26 11.47 -2.96
N CYS A 91 -4.39 12.76 -3.27
CA CYS A 91 -3.92 13.33 -4.53
C CYS A 91 -2.39 13.53 -4.48
N HIS A 92 -1.79 13.86 -5.63
CA HIS A 92 -0.34 14.08 -5.73
C HIS A 92 0.20 15.13 -4.75
N MET A 93 -0.54 16.23 -4.58
CA MET A 93 -0.14 17.31 -3.68
C MET A 93 -0.13 16.85 -2.22
N HIS A 94 -1.22 16.23 -1.74
CA HIS A 94 -1.31 15.70 -0.39
C HIS A 94 -0.32 14.57 -0.12
N TYR A 95 0.03 13.77 -1.13
CA TYR A 95 1.09 12.76 -0.99
C TYR A 95 2.45 13.42 -0.69
N ILE A 96 2.83 14.44 -1.46
CA ILE A 96 4.11 15.15 -1.27
C ILE A 96 4.12 15.85 0.09
N SER A 97 3.09 16.63 0.41
CA SER A 97 3.00 17.33 1.70
C SER A 97 2.98 16.36 2.88
N GLY A 98 2.25 15.25 2.77
CA GLY A 98 2.22 14.20 3.79
C GLY A 98 3.59 13.57 4.01
N GLN A 99 4.34 13.30 2.94
CA GLN A 99 5.70 12.76 3.06
C GLN A 99 6.64 13.74 3.75
N MET A 100 6.58 15.03 3.42
CA MET A 100 7.38 16.06 4.08
C MET A 100 7.11 16.13 5.58
N VAL A 101 5.84 16.01 6.00
CA VAL A 101 5.47 15.99 7.42
C VAL A 101 6.05 14.76 8.13
N LYS A 102 5.99 13.58 7.50
CA LYS A 102 6.60 12.35 8.05
C LYS A 102 8.11 12.49 8.20
N ASP A 103 8.79 13.00 7.18
CA ASP A 103 10.24 13.18 7.19
C ASP A 103 10.67 14.19 8.27
N ALA A 104 9.94 15.30 8.39
CA ALA A 104 10.18 16.30 9.44
C ALA A 104 9.93 15.72 10.86
N THR A 105 8.85 14.97 11.04
CA THR A 105 8.53 14.33 12.33
C THR A 105 9.61 13.33 12.72
N LYS A 106 10.08 12.52 11.77
CA LYS A 106 11.17 11.58 11.97
C LYS A 106 12.47 12.29 12.37
N ALA A 107 12.83 13.37 11.67
CA ALA A 107 14.03 14.16 12.00
C ALA A 107 13.96 14.76 13.42
N VAL A 108 12.79 15.22 13.87
CA VAL A 108 12.59 15.73 15.23
C VAL A 108 12.73 14.60 16.27
N LEU A 109 12.12 13.44 16.03
CA LEU A 109 12.24 12.28 16.92
C LEU A 109 13.69 11.81 17.05
N GLU A 110 14.42 11.71 15.93
CA GLU A 110 15.84 11.36 15.92
C GLU A 110 16.71 12.40 16.65
N SER A 111 16.38 13.70 16.53
CA SER A 111 17.09 14.76 17.26
C SER A 111 16.85 14.73 18.78
N ASN A 112 15.65 14.30 19.20
CA ASN A 112 15.30 14.14 20.60
C ASN A 112 15.90 12.86 21.21
N ASP A 113 16.06 11.79 20.43
CA ASP A 113 16.76 10.56 20.86
C ASP A 113 18.26 10.81 21.10
N ALA A 114 18.90 11.69 20.33
CA ALA A 114 20.27 12.11 20.57
C ALA A 114 20.44 12.79 21.94
N HIS A 115 19.46 13.61 22.36
CA HIS A 115 19.43 14.25 23.67
C HIS A 115 19.01 13.31 24.82
N PHE A 116 18.24 12.25 24.55
CA PHE A 116 17.81 11.28 25.56
C PHE A 116 18.80 10.13 25.79
N SER A 117 19.77 9.93 24.89
CA SER A 117 20.80 8.88 25.00
C SER A 117 21.71 9.01 26.23
N GLN A 118 21.69 10.16 26.93
CA GLN A 118 22.47 10.38 28.14
C GLN A 118 21.72 10.08 29.46
N PHE A 119 20.41 9.75 29.43
CA PHE A 119 19.62 9.70 30.67
C PHE A 119 18.76 8.47 30.96
N TYR A 120 18.62 7.47 30.08
CA TYR A 120 17.82 6.27 30.42
C TYR A 120 18.58 4.95 30.20
N ARG A 121 19.33 4.56 31.22
CA ARG A 121 19.54 3.15 31.58
C ARG A 121 18.59 2.80 32.73
N VAL A 122 17.29 2.70 32.45
CA VAL A 122 16.32 2.12 33.40
C VAL A 122 15.28 1.31 32.63
N PHE A 123 15.43 -0.02 32.64
CA PHE A 123 14.31 -0.94 32.45
C PHE A 123 13.35 -0.82 33.65
N PRO A 124 12.03 -0.90 33.45
CA PRO A 124 11.40 -2.22 33.66
C PRO A 124 10.20 -2.56 32.75
N PHE A 125 10.05 -3.86 32.56
CA PHE A 125 8.84 -4.58 32.13
C PHE A 125 7.63 -4.30 33.05
N THR A 126 6.40 -4.29 32.51
CA THR A 126 5.38 -5.38 32.70
C THR A 126 4.02 -5.08 32.03
N TRP A 127 3.55 -6.14 31.36
CA TRP A 127 2.21 -6.62 30.94
C TRP A 127 0.91 -5.81 31.14
N GLY A 128 0.09 -5.80 30.07
CA GLY A 128 -1.36 -5.57 30.13
C GLY A 128 -2.08 -5.90 28.81
N ASN A 129 -2.75 -7.06 28.75
CA ASN A 129 -3.64 -7.50 27.67
C ASN A 129 -4.87 -6.58 27.54
N CYS A 130 -5.41 -6.41 26.32
CA CYS A 130 -6.84 -6.69 26.10
C CYS A 130 -7.18 -6.82 24.62
N TRP A 131 -7.77 -7.97 24.31
CA TRP A 131 -8.49 -8.30 23.08
C TRP A 131 -9.88 -7.66 23.12
N PHE A 132 -10.31 -7.03 22.03
CA PHE A 132 -11.51 -7.37 21.23
C PHE A 132 -11.59 -6.39 20.05
#